data_AF-A0A1V4SG13-F1
#
_entry.id   AF-A0A1V4SG13-F1
#
_cell.length_a   1.000
_cell.length_b   1.000
_cell.length_c   1.000
_cell.angle_alpha   90.00
_cell.angle_beta   90.00
_cell.angle_gamma   90.00
#
_symmetry.space_group_name_H-M   'P 1'
#
loop_
_entity.id
_entity.type
_entity.pdbx_description
1 polymer ?
#
loop_
_entity_poly.entity_id
_entity_poly.type
_entity_poly.pdbx_seq_one_letter_code
_entity_poly.pdbx_strand_id
1 'polypeptide(L)'
;MKTLFFSISKRRAAAFSLAVLLIFTLIIPINSANAKEYIEDGVAYSYTYFGDLNSDHDINIFDCMMLQAYLAGTPTSVGTLDLKAAELNGDGSVDALDLALLKQMLLWKITRFPVIDTFISTQNESMLDADLNKTFKISLKESGSTGYQWTYTVSDIAAVNLKSVESFTSYAPDVVGAPAQKIWTFEALLPGKYTLTFENRRSWDTAAPPLQTVKVDIFVSTVDGCKINVKAHEPFKISLVEGGFAGYIWSYTPSEEKVFLLMSEESVYKAKPNVYDAFSQTTWTFNALKPGKYTLLFTRRPIEATVLCEINVEEEQ
;
A
#
# COMPACT_ATOMS: atom_id res chain seq x y z
N MET A 1 11.35 -35.24 58.53
CA MET A 1 12.14 -34.02 58.77
C MET A 1 11.84 -33.04 57.64
N LYS A 2 11.11 -31.96 57.97
CA LYS A 2 10.98 -30.65 57.30
C LYS A 2 10.91 -30.55 55.75
N THR A 3 9.69 -30.26 55.27
CA THR A 3 9.28 -29.08 54.46
C THR A 3 10.32 -28.40 53.55
N LEU A 4 9.96 -28.21 52.27
CA LEU A 4 9.66 -26.86 51.72
C LEU A 4 9.00 -26.94 50.33
N PHE A 5 7.81 -26.33 50.25
CA PHE A 5 7.10 -25.93 49.04
C PHE A 5 7.90 -24.87 48.28
N PHE A 6 7.83 -24.86 46.95
CA PHE A 6 7.65 -23.60 46.20
C PHE A 6 6.88 -23.85 44.89
N SER A 7 5.69 -23.26 44.87
CA SER A 7 4.84 -22.98 43.72
C SER A 7 5.55 -22.03 42.75
N ILE A 8 5.29 -22.16 41.45
CA ILE A 8 4.96 -21.04 40.55
C ILE A 8 4.36 -21.63 39.26
N SER A 9 3.07 -21.34 39.07
CA SER A 9 2.34 -21.49 37.82
C SER A 9 2.96 -20.61 36.73
N LYS A 10 3.40 -21.19 35.63
CA LYS A 10 3.57 -20.44 34.37
C LYS A 10 2.39 -20.73 33.46
N ARG A 11 1.36 -19.89 33.55
CA ARG A 11 0.45 -19.64 32.42
C ARG A 11 1.31 -19.00 31.33
N ARG A 12 1.69 -19.76 30.32
CA ARG A 12 2.22 -19.19 29.08
C ARG A 12 1.03 -18.66 28.30
N ALA A 13 0.86 -17.34 28.32
CA ALA A 13 0.09 -16.65 27.30
C ALA A 13 0.79 -16.91 25.97
N ALA A 14 0.12 -17.64 25.08
CA ALA A 14 0.55 -17.83 23.71
C ALA A 14 0.32 -16.51 22.98
N ALA A 15 1.37 -15.72 22.80
CA ALA A 15 1.38 -14.68 21.78
C ALA A 15 1.52 -15.40 20.43
N PHE A 16 0.42 -15.50 19.69
CA PHE A 16 0.46 -15.83 18.27
C PHE A 16 1.09 -14.63 17.54
N SER A 17 2.42 -14.59 17.51
CA SER A 17 3.15 -13.77 16.53
C SER A 17 3.15 -14.57 15.24
N LEU A 18 2.26 -14.21 14.31
CA LEU A 18 2.28 -14.73 12.96
C LEU A 18 3.50 -14.13 12.24
N ALA A 19 4.70 -14.61 12.58
CA ALA A 19 5.88 -14.40 11.77
C ALA A 19 5.76 -15.34 10.57
N VAL A 20 5.24 -14.82 9.45
CA VAL A 20 5.35 -15.50 8.15
C VAL A 20 6.82 -15.46 7.76
N LEU A 21 7.57 -16.44 8.26
CA LEU A 21 8.95 -16.69 7.89
C LEU A 21 8.92 -17.47 6.57
N LEU A 22 8.78 -16.74 5.45
CA LEU A 22 9.04 -17.28 4.11
C LEU A 22 10.55 -17.60 4.01
N ILE A 23 10.92 -18.80 4.44
CA ILE A 23 12.20 -19.41 4.08
C ILE A 23 12.04 -19.88 2.63
N PHE A 24 12.29 -19.00 1.66
CA PHE A 24 12.65 -19.46 0.33
C PHE A 24 14.15 -19.67 0.30
N THR A 25 14.56 -20.91 0.51
CA THR A 25 15.86 -21.39 0.04
C THR A 25 15.89 -21.22 -1.48
N LEU A 26 16.81 -20.38 -1.96
CA LEU A 26 17.20 -20.28 -3.36
C LEU A 26 17.58 -21.67 -3.90
N ILE A 27 16.62 -22.33 -4.53
CA ILE A 27 16.86 -23.21 -5.67
C ILE A 27 15.95 -22.64 -6.75
N ILE A 28 16.48 -21.71 -7.55
CA ILE A 28 15.86 -21.33 -8.81
C ILE A 28 16.12 -22.51 -9.73
N PRO A 29 15.12 -23.33 -10.12
CA PRO A 29 15.30 -24.17 -11.29
C PRO A 29 15.42 -23.22 -12.48
N ILE A 30 16.62 -23.17 -13.06
CA ILE A 30 16.86 -22.55 -14.36
C ILE A 30 16.02 -23.34 -15.35
N ASN A 31 14.84 -22.84 -15.69
CA ASN A 31 14.09 -23.16 -16.89
C ASN A 31 13.10 -22.01 -17.17
N SER A 32 13.52 -21.12 -18.06
CA SER A 32 12.71 -20.32 -18.99
C SER A 32 11.51 -19.53 -18.44
N ALA A 33 11.66 -18.21 -18.27
CA ALA A 33 10.87 -17.16 -18.94
C ALA A 33 11.07 -15.80 -18.27
N ASN A 34 11.33 -14.79 -19.09
CA ASN A 34 11.28 -13.36 -18.79
C ASN A 34 9.85 -12.95 -18.37
N ALA A 35 9.43 -13.28 -17.16
CA ALA A 35 8.13 -12.86 -16.64
C ALA A 35 8.27 -11.46 -16.02
N LYS A 36 7.93 -10.43 -16.80
CA LYS A 36 7.78 -9.03 -16.35
C LYS A 36 6.82 -8.91 -15.17
N GLU A 37 5.92 -9.87 -15.01
CA GLU A 37 4.93 -9.95 -13.94
C GLU A 37 4.76 -11.40 -13.46
N TYR A 38 4.64 -11.61 -12.15
CA TYR A 38 4.29 -12.90 -11.55
C TYR A 38 3.37 -12.71 -10.34
N ILE A 39 2.61 -13.76 -9.98
CA ILE A 39 1.75 -13.78 -8.80
C ILE A 39 2.36 -14.71 -7.75
N GLU A 40 2.48 -14.23 -6.52
CA GLU A 40 2.91 -15.02 -5.35
C GLU A 40 1.94 -14.74 -4.20
N ASP A 41 1.33 -15.78 -3.62
CA ASP A 41 0.34 -15.67 -2.54
C ASP A 41 -0.80 -14.66 -2.79
N GLY A 42 -1.21 -14.51 -4.06
CA GLY A 42 -2.26 -13.57 -4.47
C GLY A 42 -1.81 -12.11 -4.60
N VAL A 43 -0.51 -11.83 -4.46
CA VAL A 43 0.12 -10.53 -4.68
C VAL A 43 0.77 -10.51 -6.07
N ALA A 44 0.52 -9.44 -6.83
CA ALA A 44 1.14 -9.24 -8.14
C ALA A 44 2.49 -8.52 -8.02
N TYR A 45 3.54 -9.10 -8.57
CA TYR A 45 4.87 -8.51 -8.62
C TYR A 45 5.20 -8.17 -10.06
N SER A 46 5.64 -6.94 -10.31
CA SER A 46 6.10 -6.56 -11.65
C SER A 46 7.37 -5.73 -11.61
N TYR A 47 8.12 -5.83 -12.71
CA TYR A 47 9.33 -5.05 -12.94
C TYR A 47 9.20 -4.27 -14.26
N THR A 48 9.71 -3.04 -14.31
CA THR A 48 9.74 -2.25 -15.55
C THR A 48 11.09 -1.55 -15.70
N TYR A 49 11.75 -1.85 -16.82
CA TYR A 49 12.96 -1.17 -17.29
C TYR A 49 12.53 -0.09 -18.28
N PHE A 50 12.39 1.16 -17.84
CA PHE A 50 12.02 2.24 -18.75
C PHE A 50 13.06 2.39 -19.87
N GLY A 51 12.58 2.43 -21.11
CA GLY A 51 13.39 2.51 -22.32
C GLY A 51 13.78 1.16 -22.96
N ASP A 52 13.60 0.05 -22.25
CA ASP A 52 13.71 -1.31 -22.80
C ASP A 52 12.31 -1.80 -23.18
N LEU A 53 11.99 -1.67 -24.47
CA LEU A 53 10.65 -1.85 -25.02
C LEU A 53 10.42 -3.29 -25.50
N ASN A 54 11.47 -4.08 -25.66
CA ASN A 54 11.39 -5.47 -26.11
C ASN A 54 11.75 -6.49 -25.00
N SER A 55 12.07 -6.01 -23.80
CA SER A 55 12.47 -6.80 -22.64
C SER A 55 13.74 -7.64 -22.89
N ASP A 56 14.67 -7.11 -23.70
CA ASP A 56 16.00 -7.71 -23.89
C ASP A 56 17.04 -7.20 -22.89
N HIS A 57 16.62 -6.31 -21.98
CA HIS A 57 17.41 -5.62 -20.96
C HIS A 57 18.38 -4.56 -21.49
N ASP A 58 18.46 -4.33 -22.80
CA ASP A 58 19.37 -3.39 -23.45
C ASP A 58 18.60 -2.20 -24.05
N ILE A 59 18.74 -1.00 -23.49
CA ILE A 59 18.18 0.21 -24.11
C ILE A 59 19.00 0.57 -25.36
N ASN A 60 18.48 0.26 -26.54
CA ASN A 60 19.20 0.36 -27.80
C ASN A 60 18.33 0.82 -29.00
N ILE A 61 18.87 0.70 -30.22
CA ILE A 61 18.18 1.16 -31.44
C ILE A 61 16.91 0.35 -31.76
N PHE A 62 16.83 -0.91 -31.35
CA PHE A 62 15.66 -1.76 -31.56
C PHE A 62 14.45 -1.23 -30.77
N ASP A 63 14.64 -0.73 -29.55
CA ASP A 63 13.58 -0.06 -28.78
C ASP A 63 13.08 1.19 -29.49
N CYS A 64 14.01 2.00 -30.00
CA CYS A 64 13.66 3.19 -30.76
C CYS A 64 12.88 2.84 -32.04
N MET A 65 13.26 1.79 -32.75
CA MET A 65 12.54 1.30 -33.93
C MET A 65 11.14 0.80 -33.57
N MET A 66 10.99 0.12 -32.44
CA MET A 66 9.69 -0.36 -31.96
C MET A 66 8.74 0.77 -31.61
N LEU A 67 9.23 1.78 -30.88
CA LEU A 67 8.43 2.96 -30.57
C LEU A 67 8.05 3.73 -31.84
N GLN A 68 8.97 3.87 -32.80
CA GLN A 68 8.65 4.51 -34.09
C GLN A 68 7.58 3.79 -34.88
N ALA A 69 7.65 2.45 -34.96
CA ALA A 69 6.66 1.65 -35.65
C ALA A 69 5.29 1.74 -34.97
N TYR A 70 5.26 1.67 -33.63
CA TYR A 70 4.04 1.87 -32.84
C TYR A 70 3.36 3.22 -33.13
N LEU A 71 4.12 4.32 -33.08
CA LEU A 71 3.61 5.66 -33.36
C LEU A 71 3.16 5.84 -34.82
N ALA A 72 3.76 5.10 -35.75
CA ALA A 72 3.37 5.11 -37.16
C ALA A 72 2.18 4.18 -37.47
N GLY A 73 1.70 3.41 -36.49
CA GLY A 73 0.67 2.39 -36.69
C GLY A 73 1.13 1.22 -37.58
N THR A 74 2.44 0.99 -37.68
CA THR A 74 3.00 -0.12 -38.45
C THR A 74 3.32 -1.30 -37.53
N PRO A 75 3.09 -2.54 -37.99
CA PRO A 75 3.41 -3.72 -37.17
C PRO A 75 4.93 -3.82 -36.95
N THR A 76 5.32 -4.06 -35.70
CA THR A 76 6.70 -4.38 -35.33
C THR A 76 7.00 -5.86 -35.60
N SER A 77 8.12 -6.14 -36.26
CA SER A 77 8.59 -7.51 -36.52
C SER A 77 9.51 -8.06 -35.41
N VAL A 78 9.71 -7.31 -34.34
CA VAL A 78 10.68 -7.60 -33.27
C VAL A 78 9.94 -7.56 -31.93
N GLY A 79 9.91 -8.69 -31.22
CA GLY A 79 9.45 -8.79 -29.82
C GLY A 79 7.99 -8.39 -29.56
N THR A 80 7.65 -8.34 -28.27
CA THR A 80 6.40 -7.74 -27.78
C THR A 80 6.71 -6.36 -27.23
N LEU A 81 6.00 -5.34 -27.69
CA LEU A 81 6.19 -3.98 -27.24
C LEU A 81 5.65 -3.77 -25.82
N ASP A 82 6.53 -3.36 -24.92
CA ASP A 82 6.18 -2.93 -23.59
C ASP A 82 5.81 -1.43 -23.55
N LEU A 83 4.51 -1.14 -23.63
CA LEU A 83 4.00 0.24 -23.58
C LEU A 83 4.28 0.93 -22.24
N LYS A 84 4.45 0.19 -21.15
CA LYS A 84 4.77 0.77 -19.85
C LYS A 84 6.23 1.22 -19.81
N ALA A 85 7.13 0.46 -20.43
CA ALA A 85 8.53 0.85 -20.60
C ALA A 85 8.72 1.98 -21.63
N ALA A 86 7.76 2.15 -22.55
CA ALA A 86 7.76 3.19 -23.58
C ALA A 86 7.29 4.57 -23.11
N GLU A 87 6.64 4.66 -21.94
CA GLU A 87 6.18 5.92 -21.34
C GLU A 87 7.34 6.51 -20.51
N LEU A 88 8.02 7.53 -21.04
CA LEU A 88 9.33 7.98 -20.56
C LEU A 88 9.29 9.36 -19.91
N ASN A 89 8.22 10.13 -20.10
CA ASN A 89 8.05 11.44 -19.50
C ASN A 89 7.09 11.47 -18.29
N GLY A 90 6.27 10.44 -18.08
CA GLY A 90 5.32 10.32 -16.98
C GLY A 90 3.99 11.06 -17.19
N ASP A 91 3.63 11.41 -18.44
CA ASP A 91 2.35 12.05 -18.76
C ASP A 91 1.20 11.06 -19.02
N GLY A 92 1.52 9.76 -19.07
CA GLY A 92 0.54 8.68 -19.23
C GLY A 92 0.14 8.38 -20.67
N SER A 93 0.77 9.05 -21.65
CA SER A 93 0.63 8.78 -23.08
C SER A 93 1.95 8.26 -23.65
N VAL A 94 1.88 7.39 -24.65
CA VAL A 94 3.08 6.96 -25.39
C VAL A 94 3.07 7.69 -26.73
N ASP A 95 3.90 8.72 -26.86
CA ASP A 95 3.90 9.62 -28.01
C ASP A 95 5.30 10.06 -28.51
N ALA A 96 5.35 11.10 -29.35
CA ALA A 96 6.58 11.61 -29.94
C ALA A 96 7.57 12.20 -28.90
N LEU A 97 7.10 12.61 -27.73
CA LEU A 97 7.94 13.08 -26.63
C LEU A 97 8.75 11.93 -26.05
N ASP A 98 8.15 10.75 -25.87
CA ASP A 98 8.87 9.56 -25.40
C ASP A 98 9.92 9.13 -26.42
N LEU A 99 9.56 9.14 -27.71
CA LEU A 99 10.53 8.84 -28.76
C LEU A 99 11.72 9.82 -28.75
N ALA A 100 11.47 11.10 -28.46
CA ALA A 100 12.53 12.09 -28.33
C ALA A 100 13.42 11.81 -27.11
N LEU A 101 12.85 11.39 -25.98
CA LEU A 101 13.60 11.02 -24.78
C LEU A 101 14.45 9.76 -25.02
N LEU A 102 13.88 8.72 -25.65
CA LEU A 102 14.61 7.50 -25.99
C LEU A 102 15.81 7.80 -26.89
N LYS A 103 15.62 8.64 -27.92
CA LYS A 103 16.73 9.12 -28.77
C LYS A 103 17.77 9.92 -27.99
N GLN A 104 17.37 10.76 -27.04
CA GLN A 104 18.30 11.49 -26.19
C GLN A 104 19.13 10.55 -25.31
N MET A 105 18.54 9.46 -24.81
CA MET A 105 19.24 8.42 -24.05
C MET A 105 20.29 7.72 -24.92
N LEU A 106 19.92 7.29 -26.13
CA LEU A 106 20.85 6.64 -27.08
C LEU A 106 22.00 7.57 -27.53
N LEU A 107 21.76 8.88 -27.51
CA LEU A 107 22.76 9.92 -27.79
C LEU A 107 23.54 10.35 -26.53
N TRP A 108 23.32 9.70 -25.38
CA TRP A 108 23.94 10.02 -24.10
C TRP A 108 23.74 11.48 -23.65
N LYS A 109 22.65 12.13 -24.10
CA LYS A 109 22.28 13.49 -23.68
C LYS A 109 21.57 13.52 -22.34
N ILE A 110 20.91 12.43 -22.00
CA ILE A 110 20.32 12.17 -20.68
C ILE A 110 20.86 10.84 -20.16
N THR A 111 20.86 10.67 -18.85
CA THR A 111 21.33 9.43 -18.19
C THR A 111 20.22 8.75 -17.39
N ARG A 112 19.02 9.34 -17.38
CA ARG A 112 17.79 8.80 -16.76
C ARG A 112 16.57 9.42 -17.43
N PHE A 113 15.45 8.71 -17.42
CA PHE A 113 14.19 9.22 -17.95
C PHE A 113 13.41 10.06 -16.92
N PRO A 114 12.72 11.15 -17.34
CA PRO A 114 11.91 11.97 -16.45
C PRO A 114 10.77 11.24 -15.73
N VAL A 115 10.21 10.17 -16.30
CA VAL A 115 9.14 9.37 -15.68
C VAL A 115 9.46 8.95 -14.24
N ILE A 116 10.74 8.70 -13.92
CA ILE A 116 11.16 8.33 -12.57
C ILE A 116 10.85 9.42 -11.54
N ASP A 117 10.92 10.68 -11.93
CA ASP A 117 10.67 11.82 -11.04
C ASP A 117 9.17 11.99 -10.72
N THR A 118 8.28 11.32 -11.47
CA THR A 118 6.84 11.30 -11.17
C THR A 118 6.50 10.41 -9.97
N PHE A 119 7.36 9.44 -9.64
CA PHE A 119 7.17 8.57 -8.49
C PHE A 119 7.73 9.22 -7.21
N ILE A 120 6.93 10.11 -6.63
CA ILE A 120 7.29 10.80 -5.38
C ILE A 120 7.42 9.77 -4.25
N SER A 121 8.60 9.70 -3.64
CA SER A 121 8.84 8.80 -2.51
C SER A 121 8.07 9.26 -1.27
N THR A 122 7.37 8.32 -0.64
CA THR A 122 6.70 8.49 0.64
C THR A 122 7.73 8.78 1.72
N GLN A 123 7.55 9.88 2.45
CA GLN A 123 8.48 10.32 3.48
C GLN A 123 8.19 9.62 4.81
N ASN A 124 9.19 9.57 5.70
CA ASN A 124 8.96 9.15 7.08
C ASN A 124 7.94 10.09 7.75
N GLU A 125 7.08 9.53 8.59
CA GLU A 125 5.98 10.21 9.29
C GLU A 125 4.92 10.80 8.35
N SER A 126 4.84 10.30 7.11
CA SER A 126 3.74 10.65 6.21
C SER A 126 2.40 10.19 6.79
N MET A 127 1.39 11.04 6.60
CA MET A 127 0.00 10.74 6.92
C MET A 127 -0.77 10.62 5.60
N LEU A 128 -1.34 9.45 5.34
CA LEU A 128 -2.08 9.16 4.11
C LEU A 128 -3.54 8.84 4.41
N ASP A 129 -4.41 9.37 3.58
CA ASP A 129 -5.84 9.09 3.64
C ASP A 129 -6.18 7.97 2.65
N ALA A 130 -6.98 7.02 3.12
CA ALA A 130 -7.48 5.93 2.30
C ALA A 130 -8.99 5.75 2.53
N ASP A 131 -9.68 5.34 1.49
CA ASP A 131 -11.08 4.97 1.57
C ASP A 131 -11.22 3.45 1.75
N LEU A 132 -12.16 3.03 2.59
CA LEU A 132 -12.45 1.62 2.81
C LEU A 132 -12.73 0.90 1.48
N ASN A 133 -12.11 -0.28 1.30
CA ASN A 133 -12.14 -1.11 0.10
C ASN A 133 -11.58 -0.42 -1.17
N LYS A 134 -10.76 0.63 -1.00
CA LYS A 134 -9.98 1.25 -2.07
C LYS A 134 -8.50 0.98 -1.86
N THR A 135 -7.75 1.19 -2.94
CA THR A 135 -6.31 1.01 -2.91
C THR A 135 -5.58 2.32 -2.64
N PHE A 136 -4.43 2.22 -1.97
CA PHE A 136 -3.48 3.31 -1.80
C PHE A 136 -2.06 2.80 -2.04
N LYS A 137 -1.13 3.72 -2.33
CA LYS A 137 0.24 3.38 -2.72
C LYS A 137 1.26 3.92 -1.73
N ILE A 138 2.28 3.11 -1.42
CA ILE A 138 3.51 3.53 -0.76
C ILE A 138 4.64 3.40 -1.76
N SER A 139 5.46 4.44 -1.89
CA SER A 139 6.53 4.50 -2.88
C SER A 139 7.85 4.78 -2.17
N LEU A 140 8.82 3.87 -2.25
CA LEU A 140 10.14 4.07 -1.62
C LEU A 140 11.25 3.82 -2.63
N LYS A 141 12.29 4.63 -2.55
CA LYS A 141 13.51 4.43 -3.32
C LYS A 141 14.31 3.27 -2.73
N GLU A 142 14.78 2.37 -3.57
CA GLU A 142 15.60 1.21 -3.24
C GLU A 142 16.94 1.32 -3.97
N SER A 143 18.07 1.18 -3.27
CA SER A 143 19.39 1.15 -3.91
C SER A 143 19.75 -0.31 -4.24
N GLY A 144 19.66 -0.72 -5.52
CA GLY A 144 19.82 -2.13 -5.92
C GLY A 144 21.22 -2.74 -5.76
N SER A 145 22.25 -1.95 -5.38
CA SER A 145 23.68 -2.37 -5.40
C SER A 145 24.18 -3.01 -4.11
N THR A 146 23.41 -2.99 -3.02
CA THR A 146 23.99 -3.13 -1.67
C THR A 146 23.45 -4.32 -0.88
N GLY A 147 22.57 -5.13 -1.47
CA GLY A 147 21.91 -6.29 -0.81
C GLY A 147 20.78 -5.91 0.15
N TYR A 148 20.38 -4.64 0.12
CA TYR A 148 19.36 -4.06 0.98
C TYR A 148 17.99 -4.20 0.33
N GLN A 149 17.01 -4.63 1.14
CA GLN A 149 15.63 -4.81 0.71
C GLN A 149 14.69 -4.16 1.72
N TRP A 150 13.63 -3.55 1.20
CA TRP A 150 12.53 -3.06 2.02
C TRP A 150 11.62 -4.20 2.45
N THR A 151 11.43 -4.33 3.75
CA THR A 151 10.39 -5.15 4.39
C THR A 151 9.38 -4.23 5.06
N TYR A 152 8.17 -4.71 5.33
CA TYR A 152 7.17 -3.91 6.04
C TYR A 152 6.43 -4.73 7.09
N THR A 153 5.92 -4.01 8.09
CA THR A 153 4.96 -4.51 9.08
C THR A 153 3.82 -3.52 9.21
N VAL A 154 2.63 -4.00 9.57
CA VAL A 154 1.45 -3.17 9.83
C VAL A 154 1.08 -3.32 11.30
N SER A 155 0.67 -2.23 11.95
CA SER A 155 0.21 -2.26 13.35
C SER A 155 -0.96 -3.21 13.59
N ASP A 156 -1.78 -3.42 12.56
CA ASP A 156 -2.83 -4.45 12.51
C ASP A 156 -2.82 -5.06 11.09
N ILE A 157 -2.49 -6.35 10.99
CA ILE A 157 -2.38 -7.04 9.70
C ILE A 157 -3.74 -7.18 9.00
N ALA A 158 -4.85 -7.14 9.73
CA ALA A 158 -6.18 -7.23 9.13
C ALA A 158 -6.62 -5.90 8.48
N ALA A 159 -5.92 -4.80 8.77
CA ALA A 159 -6.31 -3.47 8.31
C ALA A 159 -6.07 -3.24 6.81
N VAL A 160 -5.12 -3.96 6.22
CA VAL A 160 -4.74 -3.80 4.82
C VAL A 160 -4.40 -5.13 4.18
N ASN A 161 -4.62 -5.23 2.88
CA ASN A 161 -4.17 -6.36 2.08
C ASN A 161 -3.20 -5.88 0.99
N LEU A 162 -2.04 -6.50 0.86
CA LEU A 162 -1.11 -6.17 -0.22
C LEU A 162 -1.66 -6.72 -1.53
N LYS A 163 -1.79 -5.86 -2.56
CA LYS A 163 -2.29 -6.24 -3.88
C LYS A 163 -1.18 -6.38 -4.90
N SER A 164 -0.23 -5.46 -4.89
CA SER A 164 0.89 -5.50 -5.81
C SER A 164 2.15 -4.83 -5.30
N VAL A 165 3.27 -5.24 -5.87
CA VAL A 165 4.58 -4.60 -5.73
C VAL A 165 5.16 -4.35 -7.12
N GLU A 166 5.40 -3.09 -7.44
CA GLU A 166 5.97 -2.67 -8.73
C GLU A 166 7.38 -2.14 -8.49
N SER A 167 8.34 -2.57 -9.31
CA SER A 167 9.72 -2.08 -9.27
C SER A 167 10.07 -1.42 -10.60
N PHE A 168 10.62 -0.22 -10.53
CA PHE A 168 10.95 0.61 -11.69
C PHE A 168 12.43 0.96 -11.70
N THR A 169 13.07 0.84 -12.86
CA THR A 169 14.42 1.38 -13.10
C THR A 169 14.44 2.12 -14.43
N SER A 170 15.39 3.04 -14.58
CA SER A 170 15.60 3.82 -15.82
C SER A 170 17.03 3.75 -16.34
N TYR A 171 17.82 2.79 -15.84
CA TYR A 171 19.25 2.77 -16.06
C TYR A 171 19.68 1.59 -16.92
N ALA A 172 20.68 1.84 -17.77
CA ALA A 172 21.30 0.86 -18.66
C ALA A 172 21.76 -0.42 -17.91
N PRO A 173 21.73 -1.58 -18.60
CA PRO A 173 22.01 -2.91 -18.01
C PRO A 173 23.38 -3.06 -17.36
N ASP A 174 24.36 -2.22 -17.73
CA ASP A 174 25.75 -2.35 -17.27
C ASP A 174 26.09 -1.69 -15.92
N VAL A 175 25.11 -1.07 -15.23
CA VAL A 175 25.32 -0.54 -13.88
C VAL A 175 24.63 -1.39 -12.85
N VAL A 176 25.43 -2.27 -12.23
CA VAL A 176 25.04 -3.07 -11.07
C VAL A 176 24.51 -2.13 -9.98
N GLY A 177 23.21 -2.25 -9.72
CA GLY A 177 22.54 -1.65 -8.58
C GLY A 177 22.13 -0.19 -8.71
N ALA A 178 21.67 0.18 -9.90
CA ALA A 178 20.89 1.38 -10.13
C ALA A 178 19.73 1.48 -9.12
N PRO A 179 19.41 2.71 -8.65
CA PRO A 179 18.31 2.89 -7.73
C PRO A 179 17.00 2.52 -8.43
N ALA A 180 16.28 1.56 -7.85
CA ALA A 180 14.93 1.23 -8.26
C ALA A 180 13.93 2.04 -7.44
N GLN A 181 12.83 2.47 -8.04
CA GLN A 181 11.67 2.90 -7.28
C GLN A 181 10.79 1.68 -7.02
N LYS A 182 10.40 1.45 -5.78
CA LYS A 182 9.53 0.34 -5.38
C LYS A 182 8.20 0.88 -4.88
N ILE A 183 7.11 0.37 -5.42
CA ILE A 183 5.75 0.82 -5.11
C ILE A 183 4.92 -0.35 -4.62
N TRP A 184 4.42 -0.25 -3.39
CA TRP A 184 3.46 -1.19 -2.83
C TRP A 184 2.05 -0.62 -2.99
N THR A 185 1.14 -1.41 -3.53
CA THR A 185 -0.28 -1.09 -3.59
C THR A 185 -1.02 -1.93 -2.57
N PHE A 186 -1.64 -1.28 -1.59
CA PHE A 186 -2.45 -1.91 -0.56
C PHE A 186 -3.92 -1.63 -0.82
N GLU A 187 -4.80 -2.56 -0.43
CA GLU A 187 -6.23 -2.36 -0.28
C GLU A 187 -6.55 -2.14 1.19
N ALA A 188 -7.29 -1.07 1.52
CA ALA A 188 -7.67 -0.75 2.90
C ALA A 188 -8.94 -1.52 3.31
N LEU A 189 -8.87 -2.29 4.40
CA LEU A 189 -9.92 -3.25 4.78
C LEU A 189 -10.62 -2.94 6.10
N LEU A 190 -9.97 -2.20 7.01
CA LEU A 190 -10.58 -1.81 8.29
C LEU A 190 -10.55 -0.30 8.47
N PRO A 191 -11.67 0.34 8.88
CA PRO A 191 -11.67 1.75 9.23
C PRO A 191 -10.80 2.06 10.46
N GLY A 192 -10.17 3.24 10.48
CA GLY A 192 -9.37 3.72 11.60
C GLY A 192 -7.96 4.13 11.21
N LYS A 193 -7.13 4.38 12.22
CA LYS A 193 -5.71 4.71 12.07
C LYS A 193 -4.84 3.47 12.22
N TYR A 194 -3.92 3.27 11.29
CA TYR A 194 -2.90 2.21 11.34
C TYR A 194 -1.54 2.76 10.94
N THR A 195 -0.47 2.11 11.38
CA THR A 195 0.89 2.51 11.02
C THR A 195 1.56 1.39 10.23
N LEU A 196 1.99 1.69 9.00
CA LEU A 196 2.91 0.85 8.24
C LEU A 196 4.33 1.27 8.61
N THR A 197 5.16 0.30 8.99
CA THR A 197 6.58 0.51 9.24
C THR A 197 7.37 -0.25 8.20
N PHE A 198 8.12 0.47 7.37
CA PHE A 198 9.04 -0.06 6.39
C PHE A 198 10.46 -0.01 6.94
N GLU A 199 11.19 -1.12 6.82
CA GLU A 199 12.57 -1.23 7.26
C GLU A 199 13.45 -1.72 6.13
N ASN A 200 14.51 -0.96 5.87
CA ASN A 200 15.51 -1.30 4.88
C ASN A 200 16.66 -2.07 5.54
N ARG A 201 16.76 -3.37 5.25
CA ARG A 201 17.73 -4.29 5.87
C ARG A 201 18.33 -5.22 4.82
N ARG A 202 19.49 -5.79 5.16
CA ARG A 202 20.00 -6.96 4.43
C ARG A 202 19.31 -8.20 4.97
N SER A 203 18.77 -9.02 4.08
CA SER A 203 17.93 -10.17 4.45
C SER A 203 18.66 -11.23 5.29
N TRP A 204 20.00 -11.23 5.27
CA TRP A 204 20.87 -12.13 6.05
C TRP A 204 21.49 -11.50 7.31
N ASP A 205 21.24 -10.22 7.60
CA ASP A 205 21.81 -9.52 8.76
C ASP A 205 20.69 -9.01 9.69
N THR A 206 20.10 -9.94 10.43
CA THR A 206 18.97 -9.67 11.33
C THR A 206 19.40 -9.07 12.68
N ALA A 207 20.69 -9.11 13.00
CA ALA A 207 21.24 -8.56 14.24
C ALA A 207 21.55 -7.06 14.13
N ALA A 208 21.87 -6.56 12.94
CA ALA A 208 22.11 -5.15 12.70
C ALA A 208 20.81 -4.31 12.73
N PRO A 209 20.86 -3.06 13.20
CA PRO A 209 19.75 -2.12 13.06
C PRO A 209 19.47 -1.84 11.57
N PRO A 210 18.23 -1.48 11.20
CA PRO A 210 17.90 -1.14 9.83
C PRO A 210 18.66 0.11 9.39
N LEU A 211 19.08 0.13 8.12
CA LEU A 211 19.75 1.30 7.54
C LEU A 211 18.80 2.50 7.48
N GLN A 212 17.53 2.22 7.20
CA GLN A 212 16.49 3.22 7.15
C GLN A 212 15.18 2.62 7.65
N THR A 213 14.42 3.43 8.38
CA THR A 213 13.05 3.12 8.77
C THR A 213 12.14 4.24 8.28
N VAL A 214 11.04 3.87 7.64
CA VAL A 214 10.00 4.80 7.18
C VAL A 214 8.69 4.36 7.79
N LYS A 215 8.11 5.20 8.64
CA LYS A 215 6.78 5.01 9.23
C LYS A 215 5.76 5.84 8.48
N VAL A 216 4.63 5.25 8.15
CA VAL A 216 3.52 5.90 7.46
C VAL A 216 2.25 5.62 8.23
N ASP A 217 1.59 6.68 8.68
CA ASP A 217 0.27 6.58 9.29
C ASP A 217 -0.78 6.61 8.17
N ILE A 218 -1.63 5.59 8.12
CA ILE A 218 -2.78 5.51 7.23
C ILE A 218 -4.06 5.76 8.02
N PHE A 219 -4.93 6.60 7.46
CA PHE A 219 -6.21 6.97 8.03
C PHE A 219 -7.31 6.46 7.10
N VAL A 220 -7.83 5.27 7.40
CA VAL A 220 -8.84 4.59 6.58
C VAL A 220 -10.21 5.08 6.96
N SER A 221 -10.87 5.79 6.05
CA SER A 221 -12.20 6.35 6.24
C SER A 221 -13.27 5.40 5.74
N THR A 222 -14.34 5.27 6.53
CA THR A 222 -15.56 4.59 6.11
C THR A 222 -16.21 5.36 4.96
N VAL A 223 -16.66 4.62 3.94
CA VAL A 223 -17.33 5.19 2.75
C VAL A 223 -18.84 5.00 2.83
N ASP A 224 -19.59 5.81 2.08
CA ASP A 224 -21.04 5.62 1.94
C ASP A 224 -21.37 4.28 1.27
N GLY A 225 -22.44 3.63 1.73
CA GLY A 225 -22.82 2.28 1.29
C GLY A 225 -21.90 1.18 1.82
N CYS A 226 -21.16 1.42 2.91
CA CYS A 226 -20.27 0.41 3.47
C CYS A 226 -21.05 -0.83 3.94
N LYS A 227 -20.47 -2.01 3.74
CA LYS A 227 -21.05 -3.28 4.20
C LYS A 227 -20.12 -3.90 5.24
N ILE A 228 -20.61 -4.02 6.45
CA ILE A 228 -19.86 -4.58 7.58
C ILE A 228 -20.55 -5.87 8.00
N ASN A 229 -19.82 -6.98 7.92
CA ASN A 229 -20.26 -8.26 8.47
C ASN A 229 -19.52 -8.48 9.79
N VAL A 230 -20.27 -8.70 10.86
CA VAL A 230 -19.73 -8.99 12.20
C VAL A 230 -20.55 -10.04 12.89
N LYS A 231 -19.97 -10.75 13.84
CA LYS A 231 -20.74 -11.64 14.72
C LYS A 231 -21.40 -10.83 15.84
N ALA A 232 -22.46 -11.39 16.42
CA ALA A 232 -23.03 -10.84 17.65
C ALA A 232 -21.93 -10.72 18.72
N HIS A 233 -21.95 -9.58 19.43
CA HIS A 233 -20.97 -9.14 20.43
C HIS A 233 -19.55 -8.86 19.92
N GLU A 234 -19.29 -8.99 18.63
CA GLU A 234 -18.02 -8.59 18.02
C GLU A 234 -17.96 -7.06 17.80
N PRO A 235 -16.83 -6.40 18.13
CA PRO A 235 -16.68 -4.98 17.89
C PRO A 235 -16.45 -4.68 16.42
N PHE A 236 -17.06 -3.60 15.92
CA PHE A 236 -16.75 -3.01 14.63
C PHE A 236 -16.50 -1.52 14.74
N LYS A 237 -15.77 -0.98 13.75
CA LYS A 237 -15.38 0.43 13.73
C LYS A 237 -16.04 1.16 12.58
N ILE A 238 -16.44 2.40 12.84
CA ILE A 238 -16.72 3.41 11.82
C ILE A 238 -15.70 4.52 12.05
N SER A 239 -15.05 5.00 10.98
CA SER A 239 -14.03 6.04 11.10
C SER A 239 -14.24 7.11 10.05
N LEU A 240 -14.42 8.36 10.47
CA LEU A 240 -14.71 9.48 9.57
C LEU A 240 -13.83 10.68 9.90
N VAL A 241 -13.58 11.52 8.89
CA VAL A 241 -12.81 12.75 9.05
C VAL A 241 -13.71 13.86 9.62
N GLU A 242 -13.21 14.54 10.64
CA GLU A 242 -13.85 15.61 11.41
C GLU A 242 -12.93 16.83 11.59
N GLY A 243 -13.49 17.93 12.05
CA GLY A 243 -12.77 19.16 12.37
C GLY A 243 -12.59 20.06 11.16
N GLY A 244 -11.38 20.58 10.98
CA GLY A 244 -11.12 21.65 10.02
C GLY A 244 -11.69 23.01 10.47
N PHE A 245 -11.41 24.06 9.70
CA PHE A 245 -11.85 25.43 10.01
C PHE A 245 -13.38 25.55 10.20
N ALA A 246 -14.17 24.78 9.42
CA ALA A 246 -15.62 24.80 9.49
C ALA A 246 -16.20 23.98 10.67
N GLY A 247 -15.36 23.29 11.46
CA GLY A 247 -15.78 22.53 12.63
C GLY A 247 -16.70 21.37 12.27
N TYR A 248 -16.35 20.58 11.25
CA TYR A 248 -17.20 19.46 10.83
C TYR A 248 -17.30 18.40 11.92
N ILE A 249 -18.51 18.03 12.28
CA ILE A 249 -18.80 16.98 13.27
C ILE A 249 -19.83 16.02 12.71
N TRP A 250 -19.70 14.74 13.05
CA TRP A 250 -20.68 13.72 12.72
C TRP A 250 -21.57 13.39 13.91
N SER A 251 -22.79 13.00 13.59
CA SER A 251 -23.72 12.35 14.51
C SER A 251 -24.25 11.09 13.84
N TYR A 252 -24.53 10.03 14.60
CA TYR A 252 -25.06 8.79 14.04
C TYR A 252 -26.49 8.49 14.51
N THR A 253 -27.24 7.78 13.67
CA THR A 253 -28.59 7.29 13.97
C THR A 253 -28.70 5.83 13.51
N PRO A 254 -28.92 4.86 14.42
CA PRO A 254 -29.15 3.47 14.05
C PRO A 254 -30.58 3.24 13.52
N SER A 255 -30.76 2.23 12.66
CA SER A 255 -32.08 1.87 12.12
C SER A 255 -33.05 1.31 13.16
N GLU A 256 -32.53 0.69 14.21
CA GLU A 256 -33.29 0.18 15.35
C GLU A 256 -32.59 0.58 16.65
N GLU A 257 -33.36 0.91 17.67
CA GLU A 257 -32.80 1.28 18.97
C GLU A 257 -32.21 0.07 19.69
N LYS A 258 -31.14 0.30 20.46
CA LYS A 258 -30.52 -0.69 21.35
C LYS A 258 -30.02 -1.96 20.64
N VAL A 259 -29.72 -1.87 19.34
CA VAL A 259 -29.04 -2.95 18.58
C VAL A 259 -27.53 -2.78 18.56
N PHE A 260 -27.04 -1.56 18.77
CA PHE A 260 -25.62 -1.25 18.91
C PHE A 260 -25.32 -0.61 20.26
N LEU A 261 -24.21 -1.00 20.85
CA LEU A 261 -23.62 -0.36 22.02
C LEU A 261 -22.36 0.41 21.58
N LEU A 262 -22.33 1.73 21.75
CA LEU A 262 -21.11 2.50 21.57
C LEU A 262 -20.12 2.17 22.71
N MET A 263 -18.96 1.63 22.33
CA MET A 263 -17.91 1.21 23.24
C MET A 263 -16.88 2.32 23.46
N SER A 264 -16.46 3.00 22.40
CA SER A 264 -15.53 4.12 22.46
C SER A 264 -15.71 5.07 21.29
N GLU A 265 -15.28 6.31 21.50
CA GLU A 265 -15.16 7.37 20.50
C GLU A 265 -13.78 8.00 20.68
N GLU A 266 -12.93 7.87 19.66
CA GLU A 266 -11.53 8.29 19.71
C GLU A 266 -11.21 9.20 18.53
N SER A 267 -10.78 10.42 18.81
CA SER A 267 -10.35 11.38 17.79
C SER A 267 -8.83 11.49 17.75
N VAL A 268 -8.25 11.22 16.58
CA VAL A 268 -6.82 11.39 16.33
C VAL A 268 -6.58 12.58 15.42
N TYR A 269 -5.87 13.59 15.94
CA TYR A 269 -5.50 14.77 15.16
C TYR A 269 -4.41 14.45 14.13
N LYS A 270 -4.63 14.90 12.90
CA LYS A 270 -3.61 14.89 11.83
C LYS A 270 -2.78 16.17 11.92
N ALA A 271 -2.14 16.39 13.07
CA ALA A 271 -1.41 17.62 13.31
C ALA A 271 -0.14 17.68 12.45
N LYS A 272 -0.04 18.72 11.61
CA LYS A 272 1.23 19.22 11.09
C LYS A 272 1.63 20.44 11.91
N PRO A 273 2.91 20.63 12.26
CA PRO A 273 3.35 21.86 12.92
C PRO A 273 2.90 23.10 12.15
N ASN A 274 2.27 24.06 12.84
CA ASN A 274 1.78 25.35 12.30
C ASN A 274 0.52 25.30 11.40
N VAL A 275 -0.28 24.24 11.46
CA VAL A 275 -1.60 24.17 10.79
C VAL A 275 -2.70 24.32 11.85
N TYR A 276 -3.33 25.50 11.90
CA TYR A 276 -4.34 25.86 12.91
C TYR A 276 -5.74 25.27 12.64
N ASP A 277 -5.93 24.62 11.49
CA ASP A 277 -7.19 24.06 10.97
C ASP A 277 -7.07 22.56 10.66
N ALA A 278 -6.27 21.83 11.44
CA ALA A 278 -6.05 20.41 11.20
C ALA A 278 -7.35 19.60 11.33
N PHE A 279 -7.60 18.75 10.34
CA PHE A 279 -8.60 17.70 10.46
C PHE A 279 -8.15 16.64 11.48
N SER A 280 -9.13 16.01 12.10
CA SER A 280 -8.97 14.81 12.91
C SER A 280 -9.68 13.64 12.23
N GLN A 281 -9.30 12.42 12.55
CA GLN A 281 -10.10 11.24 12.26
C GLN A 281 -10.74 10.76 13.54
N THR A 282 -12.07 10.75 13.59
CA THR A 282 -12.83 10.21 14.72
C THR A 282 -13.25 8.79 14.39
N THR A 283 -12.99 7.87 15.31
CA THR A 283 -13.33 6.46 15.20
C THR A 283 -14.28 6.07 16.32
N TRP A 284 -15.46 5.59 15.93
CA TRP A 284 -16.45 5.02 16.83
C TRP A 284 -16.32 3.51 16.79
N THR A 285 -16.20 2.88 17.95
CA THR A 285 -16.23 1.42 18.10
C THR A 285 -17.57 1.01 18.67
N PHE A 286 -18.28 0.12 17.98
CA PHE A 286 -19.58 -0.39 18.38
C PHE A 286 -19.53 -1.89 18.62
N ASN A 287 -20.32 -2.39 19.56
CA ASN A 287 -20.66 -3.81 19.64
C ASN A 287 -22.07 -4.03 19.08
N ALA A 288 -22.21 -5.00 18.17
CA ALA A 288 -23.51 -5.46 17.71
C ALA A 288 -24.14 -6.40 18.74
N LEU A 289 -25.35 -6.12 19.21
CA LEU A 289 -25.95 -6.88 20.33
C LEU A 289 -26.90 -7.99 19.88
N LYS A 290 -27.51 -7.87 18.70
CA LYS A 290 -28.51 -8.81 18.19
C LYS A 290 -28.17 -9.23 16.76
N PRO A 291 -28.31 -10.51 16.41
CA PRO A 291 -28.24 -10.95 15.02
C PRO A 291 -29.33 -10.29 14.17
N GLY A 292 -29.01 -9.95 12.92
CA GLY A 292 -29.94 -9.27 12.02
C GLY A 292 -29.24 -8.36 11.01
N LYS A 293 -30.04 -7.67 10.19
CA LYS A 293 -29.55 -6.67 9.24
C LYS A 293 -30.03 -5.30 9.67
N TYR A 294 -29.09 -4.39 9.86
CA TYR A 294 -29.31 -3.05 10.39
C TYR A 294 -28.59 -2.02 9.54
N THR A 295 -28.93 -0.75 9.72
CA THR A 295 -28.15 0.35 9.16
C THR A 295 -27.72 1.34 10.23
N LEU A 296 -26.61 2.02 9.98
CA LEU A 296 -26.09 3.11 10.81
C LEU A 296 -25.84 4.31 9.90
N LEU A 297 -26.63 5.36 10.07
CA LEU A 297 -26.55 6.59 9.29
C LEU A 297 -25.74 7.63 10.05
N PHE A 298 -24.62 8.05 9.49
CA PHE A 298 -23.86 9.21 9.95
C PHE A 298 -24.26 10.45 9.16
N THR A 299 -24.52 11.55 9.85
CA THR A 299 -24.86 12.85 9.26
C THR A 299 -23.86 13.90 9.76
N ARG A 300 -23.25 14.63 8.82
CA ARG A 300 -22.28 15.70 9.10
C ARG A 300 -22.95 17.06 9.21
N ARG A 301 -22.45 17.90 10.11
CA ARG A 301 -22.79 19.33 10.22
C ARG A 301 -21.53 20.19 10.17
N PRO A 302 -21.57 21.47 9.72
CA PRO A 302 -22.76 22.22 9.29
C PRO A 302 -23.20 21.93 7.84
N ILE A 303 -22.35 21.33 7.00
CA ILE A 303 -22.70 20.93 5.64
C ILE A 303 -23.22 19.49 5.69
N GLU A 304 -24.50 19.31 5.35
CA GLU A 304 -25.15 18.01 5.31
C GLU A 304 -24.45 17.10 4.29
N ALA A 305 -23.79 16.08 4.82
CA ALA A 305 -23.29 14.94 4.09
C ALA A 305 -23.64 13.69 4.90
N THR A 306 -23.87 12.57 4.22
CA THR A 306 -24.27 11.32 4.87
C THR A 306 -23.33 10.19 4.53
N VAL A 307 -23.13 9.29 5.49
CA VAL A 307 -22.50 7.99 5.29
C VAL A 307 -23.43 6.95 5.90
N LEU A 308 -24.04 6.13 5.05
CA LEU A 308 -24.90 5.03 5.44
C LEU A 308 -24.11 3.72 5.37
N CYS A 309 -24.10 2.98 6.47
CA CYS A 309 -23.49 1.65 6.52
C CYS A 309 -24.53 0.57 6.77
N GLU A 310 -24.48 -0.50 5.99
CA GLU A 310 -25.22 -1.74 6.17
C GLU A 310 -24.43 -2.67 7.10
N ILE A 311 -25.02 -3.01 8.25
CA ILE A 311 -24.41 -3.89 9.25
C ILE A 311 -25.17 -5.21 9.26
N ASN A 312 -24.49 -6.29 8.86
CA ASN A 312 -25.01 -7.65 8.90
C ASN A 312 -24.40 -8.36 10.11
N VAL A 313 -25.25 -8.69 11.09
CA VAL A 313 -24.85 -9.30 12.35
C VAL A 313 -25.21 -10.78 12.33
N GLU A 314 -24.20 -11.64 12.35
CA GLU A 314 -24.34 -13.09 12.37
C GLU A 314 -24.52 -13.62 13.80
N GLU A 315 -25.09 -14.83 13.94
CA GLU A 315 -25.21 -15.49 15.24
C GLU A 315 -23.82 -15.88 15.81
N GLU A 316 -23.72 -15.89 17.14
CA GLU A 316 -22.55 -16.40 17.85
C GLU A 316 -22.56 -17.94 17.74
N GLN A 317 -21.54 -18.54 17.12
CA GLN A 317 -21.40 -20.00 16.98
C GLN A 317 -20.88 -20.64 18.27
#